data_AF-A0A6I3QRW9-F1
#
_entry.id   AF-A0A6I3QRW9-F1
#
_cell.length_a   1.000
_cell.length_b   1.000
_cell.length_c   1.000
_cell.angle_alpha   90.00
_cell.angle_beta   90.00
_cell.angle_gamma   90.00
#
_symmetry.space_group_name_H-M   'P 1'
#
loop_
_entity.id
_entity.type
_entity.pdbx_description
1 polymer ?
#
loop_
_entity_poly.entity_id
_entity_poly.type
_entity_poly.pdbx_seq_one_letter_code
_entity_poly.pdbx_strand_id
1 'polypeptide(L)' 'TPAARWGTTEDLVGPAVFLASDASNFVNGHVLYVDGGILAYIGKQPQ' A
#
# COMPACT_ATOMS: atom_id res chain seq x y z
N THR A 1 -11.04 -2.42 -5.05
CA THR A 1 -9.91 -2.82 -4.16
C THR A 1 -10.51 -3.65 -3.03
N PRO A 2 -9.82 -4.64 -2.44
CA PRO A 2 -10.23 -5.30 -1.19
C PRO A 2 -10.63 -4.33 -0.07
N ALA A 3 -10.03 -3.14 -0.04
CA ALA A 3 -10.40 -2.09 0.90
C ALA A 3 -11.80 -1.47 0.67
N ALA A 4 -12.51 -1.81 -0.42
CA ALA A 4 -13.86 -1.34 -0.76
C ALA A 4 -14.05 0.19 -0.78
N ARG A 5 -12.95 0.94 -0.90
CA ARG A 5 -12.93 2.40 -1.05
C ARG A 5 -11.77 2.84 -1.92
N TRP A 6 -11.86 4.07 -2.41
CA TRP A 6 -10.71 4.75 -2.99
C TRP A 6 -9.73 5.15 -1.89
N GLY A 7 -8.44 5.09 -2.23
CA GLY A 7 -7.39 5.65 -1.40
C GLY A 7 -7.47 7.16 -1.39
N THR A 8 -7.05 7.77 -0.28
CA THR A 8 -6.85 9.22 -0.16
C THR A 8 -5.37 9.52 0.05
N THR A 9 -5.01 10.81 0.07
CA THR A 9 -3.63 11.24 0.33
C THR A 9 -3.15 10.81 1.72
N GLU A 10 -4.05 10.70 2.69
CA GLU A 10 -3.75 10.32 4.07
C GLU A 10 -3.24 8.88 4.18
N ASP A 11 -3.69 7.98 3.29
CA ASP A 11 -3.26 6.58 3.26
C ASP A 11 -1.77 6.42 2.90
N LEU A 12 -1.18 7.42 2.24
CA LEU A 12 0.24 7.41 1.83
C LEU A 12 1.18 7.89 2.95
N VAL A 13 0.66 8.60 3.95
CA VAL A 13 1.47 9.25 5.00
C VAL A 13 2.24 8.21 5.80
N GLY A 14 1.55 7.18 6.32
CA GLY A 14 2.18 6.11 7.10
C GLY A 14 3.28 5.36 6.33
N PRO A 15 2.99 4.84 5.11
CA PRO A 15 3.98 4.19 4.26
C PRO A 15 5.19 5.08 3.94
N ALA A 16 4.98 6.36 3.64
CA ALA A 16 6.07 7.31 3.38
C ALA A 16 6.94 7.53 4.64
N VAL A 17 6.32 7.71 5.80
CA VAL A 17 7.03 7.85 7.08
C VAL A 17 7.81 6.57 7.39
N PHE A 18 7.22 5.39 7.20
CA PHE A 18 7.91 4.11 7.39
C PHE A 18 9.19 4.04 6.54
N LEU A 19 9.09 4.30 5.24
CA LEU A 19 10.24 4.28 4.31
C LEU A 19 11.28 5.37 4.58
N ALA A 20 10.89 6.47 5.23
CA ALA A 20 11.82 7.53 5.64
C ALA A 20 12.43 7.33 7.03
N SER A 21 11.95 6.34 7.79
CA SER A 21 12.33 6.12 9.19
C SER A 21 13.34 5.00 9.37
N ASP A 22 13.97 4.98 10.54
CA ASP A 22 14.88 3.91 10.97
C ASP A 22 14.25 2.51 10.97
N ALA A 23 12.92 2.42 11.04
CA ALA A 23 12.19 1.16 10.96
C ALA A 23 12.40 0.43 9.61
N SER A 24 12.86 1.15 8.59
CA SER A 24 13.12 0.61 7.25
C SER A 24 14.61 0.46 6.92
N ASN A 25 15.52 0.58 7.89
CA ASN A 25 16.99 0.63 7.64
C ASN A 25 17.58 -0.59 6.90
N PHE A 26 16.87 -1.71 6.82
CA PHE A 26 17.28 -2.88 6.03
C PHE A 26 16.35 -3.21 4.86
N VAL A 27 15.38 -2.35 4.55
CA VAL A 27 14.44 -2.49 3.44
C VAL A 27 14.92 -1.64 2.28
N ASN A 28 15.47 -2.28 1.25
CA ASN A 28 15.96 -1.62 0.04
C ASN A 28 15.49 -2.34 -1.23
N GLY A 29 15.48 -1.62 -2.36
CA GLY A 29 15.07 -2.18 -3.65
C GLY A 29 13.63 -2.68 -3.73
N HIS A 30 12.78 -2.31 -2.74
CA HIS A 30 11.41 -2.81 -2.62
C HIS A 30 10.40 -1.78 -3.11
N VAL A 31 9.36 -2.26 -3.79
CA VAL A 31 8.19 -1.46 -4.16
C VAL A 31 7.05 -1.79 -3.20
N LEU A 32 6.75 -0.85 -2.30
CA LEU A 32 5.63 -0.98 -1.38
C LEU A 32 4.34 -0.46 -2.05
N TYR A 33 3.42 -1.37 -2.35
CA TYR A 33 2.12 -1.00 -2.91
C TYR A 33 1.17 -0.51 -1.83
N VAL A 34 0.58 0.67 -2.07
CA VAL A 34 -0.44 1.30 -1.23
C VAL A 34 -1.69 1.52 -2.07
N ASP A 35 -2.38 0.44 -2.41
CA ASP A 35 -3.43 0.42 -3.44
C ASP A 35 -4.77 -0.13 -2.92
N GLY A 36 -4.89 -0.34 -1.60
CA GLY A 36 -6.05 -0.98 -0.99
C GLY A 36 -6.23 -2.45 -1.42
N GLY A 37 -5.19 -3.09 -1.96
CA GLY A 37 -5.13 -4.50 -2.34
C GLY A 37 -5.51 -4.80 -3.80
N ILE A 38 -5.53 -3.81 -4.71
CA ILE A 38 -5.87 -4.03 -6.13
C ILE A 38 -5.00 -5.11 -6.74
N LEU A 39 -3.68 -5.02 -6.54
CA LEU A 39 -2.72 -5.91 -7.19
C LEU A 39 -2.71 -7.31 -6.58
N ALA A 40 -3.18 -7.47 -5.35
CA ALA A 40 -3.35 -8.78 -4.72
C ALA A 40 -4.57 -9.56 -5.27
N TYR A 41 -5.42 -8.90 -6.06
CA TYR A 41 -6.77 -9.35 -6.36
C TYR A 41 -7.12 -9.35 -7.86
N ILE A 42 -6.18 -9.53 -8.78
CA ILE A 42 -6.59 -9.64 -10.20
C ILE A 42 -7.37 -10.98 -10.40
N GLY A 43 -8.70 -10.95 -10.21
CA GLY A 43 -9.57 -12.13 -10.15
C GLY A 43 -11.00 -11.86 -9.60
N LYS A 44 -11.92 -11.50 -10.51
CA LYS A 44 -13.41 -11.46 -10.42
C LYS A 44 -14.05 -10.83 -9.16
N GLN A 45 -14.49 -9.57 -9.31
CA GLN A 45 -15.32 -8.77 -8.38
C GLN A 45 -16.42 -9.63 -7.71
N PRO A 46 -16.53 -9.68 -6.36
CA PRO A 46 -17.65 -10.34 -5.71
C PRO A 46 -18.90 -9.50 -5.98
N GLN A 47 -20.04 -10.17 -6.19
CA GLN A 47 -21.32 -9.49 -6.39
C GLN A 47 -21.72 -8.70 -5.15
#